data_AF-A0A953BUN3-F1
#
_entry.id   AF-A0A953BUN3-F1
#
_cell.length_a   1.000
_cell.length_b   1.000
_cell.length_c   1.000
_cell.angle_alpha   90.00
_cell.angle_beta   90.00
_cell.angle_gamma   90.00
#
_symmetry.space_group_name_H-M   'P 1'
#
loop_
_entity.id
_entity.type
_entity.pdbx_description
1 polymer ?
#
loop_
_entity_poly.entity_id
_entity_poly.type
_entity_poly.pdbx_seq_one_letter_code
_entity_poly.pdbx_strand_id
1 'polypeptide(L)'
;MMARKRIQWGGPGTFSDPRLKDLDKLIQEFRRNRHEEHGWGHSQFDDKEQRLPARSGRYWTRYKPRSNAGKLRIVLGRRGEVFVTGDHYGDNGVGFRQVLGLPT
;
A
#
# COMPACT_ATOMS: atom_id res chain seq x y z
N MET A 1 -11.49 2.58 13.88
CA MET A 1 -10.05 2.28 14.10
C MET A 1 -9.83 0.76 14.10
N MET A 2 -9.89 0.09 12.94
CA MET A 2 -9.92 -1.40 12.85
C MET A 2 -8.82 -2.02 11.97
N ALA A 3 -8.25 -1.29 11.01
CA ALA A 3 -7.22 -1.83 10.11
C ALA A 3 -5.86 -2.10 10.78
N ARG A 4 -5.50 -1.34 11.82
CA ARG A 4 -4.22 -1.48 12.53
C ARG A 4 -4.03 -2.83 13.24
N LYS A 5 -5.09 -3.59 13.52
CA LYS A 5 -5.02 -4.91 14.19
C LYS A 5 -4.87 -6.11 13.23
N ARG A 6 -4.77 -5.88 11.92
CA ARG A 6 -4.88 -6.94 10.89
C ARG A 6 -3.63 -7.05 10.02
N ILE A 7 -2.45 -7.01 10.66
CA ILE A 7 -1.14 -6.95 10.02
C ILE A 7 -0.42 -8.30 10.17
N GLN A 8 0.01 -8.91 9.06
CA GLN A 8 0.64 -10.24 9.07
C GLN A 8 2.20 -10.21 9.18
N TRP A 9 2.97 -9.34 8.48
CA TRP A 9 4.48 -9.44 8.46
C TRP A 9 5.29 -8.19 8.04
N GLY A 10 6.37 -7.76 8.78
CA GLY A 10 7.33 -6.63 8.47
C GLY A 10 7.61 -5.44 9.46
N GLY A 11 8.69 -5.39 10.24
CA GLY A 11 9.23 -4.25 11.07
C GLY A 11 8.38 -3.11 11.74
N PRO A 12 8.96 -2.39 12.72
CA PRO A 12 8.29 -1.28 13.42
C PRO A 12 8.14 -0.02 12.54
N GLY A 13 7.02 0.69 12.69
CA GLY A 13 6.86 2.06 12.18
C GLY A 13 6.07 2.25 10.87
N THR A 14 5.82 1.21 10.06
CA THR A 14 5.12 1.35 8.76
C THR A 14 3.78 2.07 8.84
N PHE A 15 2.98 1.81 9.88
CA PHE A 15 1.67 2.44 10.11
C PHE A 15 1.71 3.66 11.04
N SER A 16 2.90 4.05 11.51
CA SER A 16 3.09 5.26 12.30
C SER A 16 3.16 6.51 11.40
N ASP A 17 3.28 6.33 10.09
CA ASP A 17 3.20 7.42 9.14
C ASP A 17 1.82 8.11 9.23
N PRO A 18 1.76 9.42 9.52
CA PRO A 18 0.51 10.14 9.69
C PRO A 18 -0.37 10.15 8.43
N ARG A 19 0.22 9.92 7.25
CA ARG A 19 -0.52 9.80 5.99
C ARG A 19 -1.38 8.54 5.91
N LEU A 20 -1.15 7.56 6.80
CA LEU A 20 -1.91 6.33 6.90
C LEU A 20 -2.96 6.36 8.02
N LYS A 21 -3.18 7.51 8.68
CA LYS A 21 -4.13 7.63 9.81
C LYS A 21 -5.55 7.21 9.44
N ASP A 22 -5.97 7.48 8.21
CA ASP A 22 -7.29 7.17 7.65
C ASP A 22 -7.18 6.21 6.47
N LEU A 23 -6.33 5.17 6.61
CA LEU A 23 -6.01 4.25 5.51
C LEU A 23 -7.25 3.70 4.80
N ASP A 24 -8.28 3.28 5.54
CA ASP A 24 -9.50 2.71 4.97
C ASP A 24 -10.18 3.68 3.98
N LYS A 25 -10.30 4.95 4.37
CA LYS A 25 -10.84 6.02 3.51
C LYS A 25 -9.92 6.28 2.32
N LEU A 26 -8.62 6.33 2.55
CA LEU A 26 -7.63 6.55 1.48
C LEU A 26 -7.71 5.47 0.40
N ILE A 27 -7.85 4.20 0.80
CA ILE A 27 -8.00 3.07 -0.13
C ILE A 27 -9.29 3.18 -0.96
N GLN A 28 -10.40 3.60 -0.35
CA GLN A 28 -11.66 3.82 -1.08
C GLN A 28 -11.48 4.92 -2.14
N GLU A 29 -10.82 6.03 -1.80
CA GLU A 29 -10.57 7.12 -2.73
C GLU A 29 -9.60 6.71 -3.85
N PHE A 30 -8.60 5.85 -3.56
CA PHE A 30 -7.72 5.28 -4.59
C PHE A 30 -8.48 4.41 -5.60
N ARG A 31 -9.43 3.60 -5.14
CA ARG A 31 -10.28 2.78 -6.01
C ARG A 31 -11.26 3.61 -6.84
N ARG A 32 -11.67 4.77 -6.32
CA ARG A 32 -12.46 5.78 -7.05
C ARG A 32 -11.64 6.65 -7.99
N ASN A 33 -10.35 6.36 -8.16
CA ASN A 33 -9.41 7.15 -8.95
C ASN A 33 -9.24 8.61 -8.47
N ARG A 34 -9.48 8.87 -7.18
CA ARG A 34 -9.33 10.19 -6.54
C ARG A 34 -8.02 10.35 -5.80
N HIS A 35 -7.01 9.54 -6.14
CA HIS A 35 -5.72 9.55 -5.45
C HIS A 35 -4.99 10.90 -5.54
N GLU A 36 -5.19 11.66 -6.62
CA GLU A 36 -4.49 12.95 -6.82
C GLU A 36 -4.95 14.01 -5.84
N GLU A 37 -6.25 14.02 -5.51
CA GLU A 37 -6.85 14.95 -4.55
C GLU A 37 -6.27 14.77 -3.14
N HIS A 38 -5.77 13.58 -2.86
CA HIS A 38 -5.10 13.26 -1.61
C HIS A 38 -3.58 13.42 -1.67
N GLY A 39 -3.06 13.96 -2.78
CA GLY A 39 -1.62 14.15 -2.98
C GLY A 39 -0.87 12.86 -3.30
N TRP A 40 -1.51 11.87 -3.91
CA TRP A 40 -0.88 10.61 -4.32
C TRP A 40 -0.83 10.45 -5.84
N GLY A 41 0.27 9.90 -6.32
CA GLY A 41 0.41 9.40 -7.69
C GLY A 41 0.31 7.88 -7.71
N HIS A 42 -0.04 7.33 -8.86
CA HIS A 42 -0.08 5.88 -9.07
C HIS A 42 0.76 5.44 -10.28
N SER A 43 1.13 4.17 -10.30
CA SER A 43 1.72 3.53 -11.47
C SER A 43 1.45 2.03 -11.40
N GLN A 44 1.56 1.34 -12.54
CA GLN A 44 1.63 -0.11 -12.53
C GLN A 44 2.79 -0.61 -11.64
N PHE A 45 2.60 -1.76 -11.02
CA PHE A 45 3.62 -2.46 -10.25
C PHE A 45 3.72 -3.90 -10.75
N ASP A 46 4.93 -4.32 -11.13
CA ASP A 46 5.17 -5.62 -11.75
C ASP A 46 5.67 -6.68 -10.76
N ASP A 47 5.95 -6.30 -9.50
CA ASP A 47 6.47 -7.17 -8.44
C ASP A 47 7.59 -8.14 -8.90
N LYS A 48 8.62 -7.61 -9.55
CA LYS A 48 9.71 -8.41 -10.15
C LYS A 48 10.46 -9.29 -9.14
N GLU A 49 10.49 -8.86 -7.88
CA GLU A 49 11.14 -9.57 -6.78
C GLU A 49 10.22 -10.61 -6.10
N GLN A 50 9.00 -10.79 -6.63
CA GLN A 50 8.03 -11.79 -6.19
C GLN A 50 7.72 -11.68 -4.68
N ARG A 51 7.60 -10.45 -4.17
CA ARG A 51 7.34 -10.18 -2.75
C ARG A 51 5.85 -10.26 -2.41
N LEU A 52 4.98 -10.17 -3.41
CA LEU A 52 3.54 -10.35 -3.31
C LEU A 52 3.14 -11.70 -3.93
N PRO A 53 1.92 -12.19 -3.66
CA PRO A 53 1.43 -13.41 -4.30
C PRO A 53 1.53 -13.31 -5.84
N ALA A 54 1.98 -14.40 -6.47
CA ALA A 54 2.12 -14.44 -7.92
C ALA A 54 0.78 -14.13 -8.62
N ARG A 55 0.85 -13.17 -9.55
CA ARG A 55 -0.28 -12.69 -10.36
C ARG A 55 0.22 -12.32 -11.75
N SER A 56 -0.65 -12.46 -12.76
CA SER A 56 -0.31 -12.18 -14.15
C SER A 56 -0.56 -10.72 -14.54
N GLY A 57 0.29 -10.18 -15.41
CA GLY A 57 0.11 -8.89 -16.08
C GLY A 57 0.02 -7.69 -15.13
N ARG A 58 -0.78 -6.68 -15.52
CA ARG A 58 -0.96 -5.41 -14.80
C ARG A 58 -1.87 -5.55 -13.56
N TYR A 59 -1.63 -6.56 -12.73
CA TYR A 59 -2.51 -6.88 -11.60
C TYR A 59 -2.36 -5.89 -10.45
N TRP A 60 -1.13 -5.47 -10.16
CA TRP A 60 -0.83 -4.60 -9.04
C TRP A 60 -0.74 -3.14 -9.48
N THR A 61 -1.34 -2.26 -8.68
CA THR A 61 -1.18 -0.81 -8.82
C THR A 61 -0.53 -0.26 -7.57
N ARG A 62 0.59 0.45 -7.75
CA ARG A 62 1.30 1.11 -6.67
C ARG A 62 0.91 2.57 -6.58
N TYR A 63 0.68 3.02 -5.36
CA TYR A 63 0.45 4.40 -4.99
C TYR A 63 1.62 4.91 -4.13
N LYS A 64 2.04 6.14 -4.41
CA LYS A 64 3.06 6.86 -3.64
C LYS A 64 2.63 8.31 -3.41
N PRO A 65 2.99 8.94 -2.27
CA PRO A 65 2.77 10.37 -2.11
C PRO A 65 3.52 11.15 -3.19
N ARG A 66 2.93 12.24 -3.70
CA ARG A 66 3.55 13.11 -4.72
C ARG A 66 4.68 13.95 -4.12
N SER A 67 4.47 14.49 -2.92
CA SER A 67 5.47 15.22 -2.15
C SER A 67 5.99 14.35 -1.00
N ASN A 68 7.29 14.47 -0.71
CA ASN A 68 7.95 13.77 0.39
C ASN A 68 7.65 12.27 0.43
N ALA A 69 7.60 11.62 -0.74
CA ALA A 69 7.22 10.23 -0.89
C ALA A 69 8.02 9.30 0.02
N GLY A 70 9.31 9.61 0.19
CA GLY A 70 10.27 8.75 0.87
C GLY A 70 10.13 7.31 0.38
N LYS A 71 10.10 6.40 1.34
CA LYS A 71 10.00 4.95 1.13
C LYS A 71 8.57 4.39 1.22
N LEU A 72 7.57 5.21 1.57
CA LEU A 72 6.18 4.78 1.76
C LEU A 72 5.52 4.42 0.43
N ARG A 73 4.97 3.22 0.31
CA ARG A 73 4.16 2.77 -0.82
C ARG A 73 2.94 2.00 -0.34
N ILE A 74 1.85 2.15 -1.08
CA ILE A 74 0.65 1.32 -0.96
C ILE A 74 0.50 0.58 -2.30
N VAL A 75 0.24 -0.72 -2.27
CA VAL A 75 0.02 -1.53 -3.47
C VAL A 75 -1.35 -2.20 -3.37
N LEU A 76 -2.19 -1.98 -4.39
CA LEU A 76 -3.53 -2.55 -4.48
C LEU A 76 -3.58 -3.64 -5.54
N GLY A 77 -4.24 -4.74 -5.18
CA GLY A 77 -4.63 -5.80 -6.10
C GLY A 77 -6.04 -5.62 -6.62
N ARG A 78 -6.33 -6.22 -7.78
CA ARG A 78 -7.66 -6.14 -8.40
C ARG A 78 -8.77 -6.81 -7.60
N ARG A 79 -8.45 -7.73 -6.68
CA ARG A 79 -9.44 -8.43 -5.84
C ARG A 79 -9.57 -7.80 -4.45
N GLY A 80 -9.10 -6.57 -4.30
CA GLY A 80 -9.22 -5.80 -3.06
C GLY A 80 -8.06 -6.01 -2.09
N GLU A 81 -7.01 -6.74 -2.49
CA GLU A 81 -5.81 -6.87 -1.67
C GLU A 81 -5.14 -5.51 -1.48
N VAL A 82 -4.62 -5.27 -0.27
CA VAL A 82 -3.91 -4.04 0.08
C VAL A 82 -2.62 -4.40 0.78
N PHE A 83 -1.52 -3.89 0.26
CA PHE A 83 -0.19 -4.03 0.85
C PHE A 83 0.41 -2.64 1.09
N VAL A 84 1.12 -2.48 2.21
CA VAL A 84 1.80 -1.24 2.58
C VAL A 84 3.25 -1.55 2.91
N THR A 85 4.19 -0.78 2.37
CA THR A 85 5.61 -0.81 2.75
C THR A 85 6.06 0.59 3.13
N GLY A 86 6.80 0.70 4.23
CA GLY A 86 7.44 1.93 4.69
C GLY A 86 8.93 2.01 4.35
N ASP A 87 9.47 0.96 3.73
CA ASP A 87 10.90 0.74 3.51
C ASP A 87 11.24 0.44 2.05
N HIS A 88 10.43 0.95 1.12
CA HIS A 88 10.67 0.83 -0.33
C HIS A 88 10.79 -0.64 -0.77
N TYR A 89 9.77 -1.42 -0.42
CA TYR A 89 9.62 -2.85 -0.74
C TYR A 89 10.53 -3.78 0.05
N GLY A 90 11.41 -3.30 0.92
CA GLY A 90 12.26 -4.18 1.73
C GLY A 90 13.70 -3.75 1.90
N ASP A 91 14.06 -2.50 1.55
CA ASP A 91 15.42 -1.99 1.72
C ASP A 91 15.96 -2.20 3.14
N ASN A 92 15.07 -2.23 4.14
CA ASN A 92 15.44 -2.36 5.55
C ASN A 92 14.99 -3.71 6.16
N GLY A 93 14.67 -4.71 5.32
CA GLY A 93 14.22 -6.03 5.76
C GLY A 93 12.80 -6.08 6.34
N VAL A 94 12.01 -5.01 6.22
CA VAL A 94 10.62 -4.92 6.73
C VAL A 94 9.66 -5.41 5.66
N GLY A 95 9.79 -4.94 4.42
CA GLY A 95 8.98 -5.41 3.29
C GLY A 95 7.51 -4.97 3.35
N PHE A 96 6.63 -5.77 2.72
CA PHE A 96 5.20 -5.47 2.62
C PHE A 96 4.39 -6.01 3.80
N ARG A 97 3.56 -5.14 4.39
CA ARG A 97 2.45 -5.50 5.29
C ARG A 97 1.16 -5.65 4.50
N GLN A 98 0.55 -6.84 4.49
CA GLN A 98 -0.83 -6.96 4.02
C GLN A 98 -1.81 -6.37 5.05
N VAL A 99 -2.81 -5.64 4.56
CA VAL A 99 -3.92 -5.10 5.36
C VAL A 99 -5.18 -5.88 5.02
N LEU A 100 -5.72 -6.60 5.99
CA LEU A 100 -6.92 -7.43 5.80
C LEU A 100 -8.20 -6.69 6.21
N GLY A 101 -9.33 -7.07 5.62
CA GLY A 101 -10.66 -6.63 6.05
C GLY A 101 -11.01 -5.17 5.78
N LEU A 102 -10.41 -4.58 4.76
CA LEU A 102 -10.86 -3.29 4.23
C LEU A 102 -12.12 -3.51 3.36
N PRO A 103 -13.11 -2.61 3.42
CA PRO A 103 -14.28 -2.68 2.55
C PRO A 103 -13.83 -2.69 1.10
N THR A 104 -14.37 -3.60 0.27
CA THR A 104 -14.14 -3.64 -1.19
C THR A 104 -14.86 -2.52 -1.89
#